data_AF-A0A932TF90-F1
#
_entry.id   AF-A0A932TF90-F1
#
_cell.length_a   1.000
_cell.length_b   1.000
_cell.length_c   1.000
_cell.angle_alpha   90.00
_cell.angle_beta   90.00
_cell.angle_gamma   90.00
#
_symmetry.space_group_name_H-M   'P 1'
#
loop_
_entity.id
_entity.type
_entity.pdbx_description
1 polymer ?
#
loop_
_entity_poly.entity_id
_entity_poly.type
_entity_poly.pdbx_seq_one_letter_code
_entity_poly.pdbx_strand_id
1 'polypeptide(L)'
;MPMETHLLQALHGLRHPAADAFWLGVTMLGSDHTFLMLAPLFLWWGNRRRGYWFLWIFLFSIWLNENLKSWVGLPRPSLAALPQLGAFTAEGYSFPSGHAQHSVVFWGALALRLRSPAARAGLLCLPLLIGFSRLYLGVHWPTDVLGGWLLGAALVAALAIGERCGSDAALLQNRGGWSLAVAAVLAASSPSRTALVASAALLGAALGIA
;
A
#
# COMPACT_ATOMS: atom_id res chain seq x y z
N MET A 1 16.48 -14.07 -13.46
CA MET A 1 15.97 -12.89 -14.19
C MET A 1 17.13 -11.98 -14.60
N PRO A 2 17.92 -12.31 -15.65
CA PRO A 2 19.13 -11.55 -16.00
C PRO A 2 18.86 -10.07 -16.33
N MET A 3 17.75 -9.81 -17.04
CA MET A 3 17.35 -8.46 -17.43
C MET A 3 17.06 -7.54 -16.24
N GLU A 4 16.27 -8.02 -15.28
CA GLU A 4 15.92 -7.24 -14.08
C GLU A 4 17.16 -6.98 -13.20
N THR A 5 18.07 -7.95 -13.11
CA THR A 5 19.35 -7.79 -12.44
C THR A 5 20.18 -6.69 -13.08
N HIS A 6 20.31 -6.65 -14.41
CA HIS A 6 21.04 -5.60 -15.11
C HIS A 6 20.41 -4.22 -14.89
N LEU A 7 19.08 -4.12 -14.94
CA LEU A 7 18.38 -2.86 -14.66
C LEU A 7 18.66 -2.38 -13.24
N LEU A 8 18.55 -3.26 -12.24
CA LEU A 8 18.86 -2.90 -10.86
C LEU A 8 20.33 -2.49 -10.74
N GLN A 9 21.29 -3.22 -11.31
CA GLN A 9 22.70 -2.84 -11.30
C GLN A 9 22.95 -1.47 -11.93
N ALA A 10 22.29 -1.15 -13.04
CA ALA A 10 22.38 0.15 -13.68
C ALA A 10 21.83 1.27 -12.75
N LEU A 11 20.69 1.05 -12.10
CA LEU A 11 20.13 1.99 -11.13
C LEU A 11 21.06 2.21 -9.93
N HIS A 12 21.74 1.16 -9.47
CA HIS A 12 22.73 1.29 -8.42
C HIS A 12 23.94 2.14 -8.84
N GLY A 13 24.30 2.14 -10.13
CA GLY A 13 25.34 3.03 -10.67
C GLY A 13 25.00 4.52 -10.57
N LEU A 14 23.74 4.88 -10.33
CA LEU A 14 23.29 6.27 -10.15
C LEU A 14 23.39 6.76 -8.69
N ARG A 15 23.87 5.91 -7.78
CA ARG A 15 23.88 6.18 -6.35
C ARG A 15 24.87 7.26 -5.95
N HIS A 16 24.38 8.18 -5.13
CA HIS A 16 25.16 9.18 -4.42
C HIS A 16 24.32 9.72 -3.25
N PRO A 17 24.95 10.29 -2.20
CA PRO A 17 24.27 10.60 -0.94
C PRO A 17 23.00 11.44 -1.09
N ALA A 18 22.99 12.41 -2.01
CA ALA A 18 21.82 13.27 -2.23
C ALA A 18 20.64 12.51 -2.86
N ALA A 19 20.88 11.70 -3.90
CA ALA A 19 19.82 10.85 -4.46
C ALA A 19 19.36 9.78 -3.47
N ASP A 20 20.27 9.21 -2.69
CA ASP A 20 19.91 8.20 -1.69
C ASP A 20 18.96 8.79 -0.63
N ALA A 21 19.29 9.97 -0.11
CA ALA A 21 18.42 10.69 0.83
C ALA A 21 17.07 11.05 0.20
N PHE A 22 17.06 11.52 -1.05
CA PHE A 22 15.84 11.84 -1.78
C PHE A 22 14.93 10.61 -1.94
N TRP A 23 15.46 9.49 -2.45
CA TRP A 23 14.67 8.27 -2.68
C TRP A 23 14.25 7.58 -1.38
N LEU A 24 15.04 7.71 -0.31
CA LEU A 24 14.63 7.33 1.04
C LEU A 24 13.43 8.15 1.51
N GLY A 25 13.48 9.48 1.34
CA GLY A 25 12.35 10.35 1.66
C GLY A 25 11.09 10.01 0.86
N VAL A 26 11.23 9.82 -0.46
CA VAL A 26 10.12 9.41 -1.34
C VAL A 26 9.53 8.08 -0.89
N THR A 27 10.34 7.08 -0.56
CA THR A 27 9.80 5.77 -0.16
C THR A 27 9.05 5.82 1.16
N MET A 28 9.37 6.76 2.07
CA MET A 28 8.64 6.92 3.32
C MET A 28 7.16 7.28 3.08
N LEU A 29 6.84 8.00 1.99
CA LEU A 29 5.46 8.32 1.61
C LEU A 29 4.62 7.07 1.26
N GLY A 30 5.29 5.92 1.05
CA GLY A 30 4.66 4.62 0.84
C GLY A 30 4.67 3.71 2.06
N SER A 31 5.03 4.22 3.24
CA SER A 31 5.17 3.44 4.47
C SER A 31 3.87 3.34 5.25
N ASP A 32 3.73 2.25 6.01
CA ASP A 32 2.59 2.02 6.91
C ASP A 32 2.41 3.18 7.92
N HIS A 33 3.51 3.77 8.40
CA HIS A 33 3.48 4.94 9.29
C HIS A 33 2.78 6.14 8.64
N THR A 34 3.14 6.47 7.40
CA THR A 34 2.50 7.56 6.66
C THR A 34 1.02 7.28 6.46
N PHE A 35 0.66 6.05 6.08
CA PHE A 35 -0.74 5.68 5.90
C PHE A 35 -1.53 5.76 7.20
N LEU A 36 -0.99 5.31 8.33
CA LEU A 36 -1.64 5.42 9.64
C LEU A 36 -1.84 6.88 10.07
N MET A 37 -0.85 7.74 9.85
CA MET A 37 -0.96 9.16 10.19
C MET A 37 -2.01 9.89 9.34
N LEU A 38 -2.16 9.51 8.06
CA LEU A 38 -3.04 10.18 7.12
C LEU A 38 -4.41 9.50 6.96
N ALA A 39 -4.58 8.24 7.37
CA ALA A 39 -5.85 7.51 7.31
C ALA A 39 -7.04 8.24 7.95
N PRO A 40 -6.90 8.94 9.11
CA PRO A 40 -8.00 9.71 9.69
C PRO A 40 -8.57 10.77 8.76
N LEU A 41 -7.78 11.31 7.82
CA LEU A 41 -8.27 12.25 6.80
C LEU A 41 -9.42 11.66 5.99
N PHE A 42 -9.41 10.35 5.74
CA PHE A 42 -10.49 9.70 4.99
C PHE A 42 -11.81 9.62 5.75
N LEU A 43 -11.76 9.61 7.09
CA LEU A 43 -12.93 9.61 7.96
C LEU A 43 -13.44 11.03 8.27
N TRP A 44 -12.54 11.99 8.40
CA TRP A 44 -12.88 13.38 8.75
C TRP A 44 -13.19 14.25 7.55
N TRP A 45 -12.59 13.97 6.39
CA TRP A 45 -12.82 14.74 5.18
C TRP A 45 -13.92 14.13 4.31
N GLY A 46 -15.09 14.77 4.32
CA GLY A 46 -16.20 14.44 3.43
C GLY A 46 -17.13 13.39 4.04
N ASN A 47 -17.56 12.43 3.21
CA ASN A 47 -18.56 11.46 3.64
C ASN A 47 -17.91 10.31 4.42
N ARG A 48 -18.24 10.16 5.71
CA ARG A 48 -17.77 9.07 6.58
C ARG A 48 -17.97 7.68 5.97
N ARG A 49 -19.04 7.47 5.20
CA ARG A 49 -19.29 6.23 4.44
C ARG A 49 -18.13 5.88 3.51
N ARG A 50 -17.68 6.85 2.71
CA ARG A 50 -16.53 6.68 1.80
C ARG A 50 -15.23 6.47 2.57
N GLY A 51 -15.12 7.04 3.78
CA GLY A 51 -14.01 6.79 4.70
C GLY A 51 -13.93 5.33 5.14
N TYR A 52 -15.02 4.75 5.62
CA TYR A 52 -15.06 3.34 6.00
C TYR A 52 -14.82 2.40 4.82
N TRP A 53 -15.41 2.69 3.65
CA TRP A 53 -15.18 1.90 2.46
C TRP A 53 -13.71 1.90 2.05
N PHE A 54 -13.08 3.08 2.06
CA PHE A 54 -11.64 3.18 1.87
C PHE A 54 -10.87 2.31 2.87
N LEU A 55 -11.17 2.39 4.16
CA LEU A 55 -10.47 1.61 5.19
C LEU A 55 -10.59 0.10 4.93
N TRP A 56 -11.78 -0.41 4.65
CA TRP A 56 -11.97 -1.83 4.37
C TRP A 56 -11.18 -2.30 3.14
N ILE A 57 -11.23 -1.55 2.03
CA ILE A 57 -10.46 -1.87 0.82
C ILE A 57 -8.95 -1.78 1.09
N PHE A 58 -8.51 -0.77 1.84
CA PHE A 58 -7.10 -0.58 2.15
C PHE A 58 -6.55 -1.71 3.02
N LEU A 59 -7.34 -2.19 3.98
CA LEU A 59 -6.92 -3.29 4.85
C LEU A 59 -7.01 -4.64 4.16
N PHE A 60 -8.01 -4.82 3.29
CA PHE A 60 -8.03 -5.95 2.37
C PHE A 60 -6.83 -5.94 1.41
N SER A 61 -6.38 -4.76 0.97
CA SER A 61 -5.15 -4.62 0.17
C SER A 61 -3.93 -5.15 0.92
N ILE A 62 -3.75 -4.73 2.17
CA ILE A 62 -2.66 -5.19 3.04
C ILE A 62 -2.71 -6.72 3.19
N TRP A 63 -3.88 -7.25 3.53
CA TRP A 63 -4.09 -8.69 3.66
C TRP A 63 -3.71 -9.47 2.41
N LEU A 64 -4.22 -9.02 1.27
CA LEU A 64 -4.02 -9.65 -0.02
C LEU A 64 -2.53 -9.63 -0.38
N ASN A 65 -1.84 -8.52 -0.13
CA ASN A 65 -0.40 -8.39 -0.37
C ASN A 65 0.39 -9.40 0.47
N GLU A 66 0.11 -9.50 1.76
CA GLU A 66 0.79 -10.40 2.70
C GLU A 66 0.56 -11.89 2.38
N ASN A 67 -0.67 -12.25 2.01
CA ASN A 67 -1.00 -13.62 1.61
C ASN A 67 -0.37 -13.99 0.27
N LEU A 68 -0.40 -13.09 -0.72
CA LEU A 68 0.27 -13.32 -2.00
C LEU A 68 1.79 -13.43 -1.83
N LYS A 69 2.38 -12.63 -0.94
CA LYS A 69 3.80 -12.77 -0.56
C LYS A 69 4.11 -14.17 -0.06
N SER A 70 3.33 -14.64 0.90
CA SER A 70 3.53 -15.95 1.52
C SER A 70 3.29 -17.09 0.55
N TRP A 71 2.33 -16.94 -0.36
CA TRP A 71 1.98 -17.95 -1.35
C TRP A 71 2.99 -18.05 -2.50
N VAL A 72 3.47 -16.91 -3.00
CA VAL A 72 4.43 -16.86 -4.11
C VAL A 72 5.86 -17.15 -3.64
N GLY A 73 6.23 -16.70 -2.44
CA GLY A 73 7.52 -17.04 -1.83
C GLY A 73 8.75 -16.49 -2.57
N LEU A 74 8.60 -15.44 -3.39
CA LEU A 74 9.69 -14.94 -4.23
C LEU A 74 10.78 -14.26 -3.37
N PRO A 75 12.07 -14.61 -3.52
CA PRO A 75 13.15 -13.94 -2.81
C PRO A 75 13.37 -12.51 -3.31
N ARG A 76 13.88 -11.64 -2.43
CA ARG A 76 14.28 -10.27 -2.77
C ARG A 76 15.58 -10.24 -3.59
N PRO A 77 15.87 -9.15 -4.31
CA PRO A 77 17.15 -8.98 -4.98
C PRO A 77 18.32 -9.07 -4.01
N SER A 78 19.18 -10.08 -4.15
CA SER A 78 20.45 -10.19 -3.42
C SER A 78 21.61 -9.88 -4.35
N LEU A 79 21.87 -8.59 -4.57
CA LEU A 79 23.06 -8.16 -5.30
C LEU A 79 24.25 -8.23 -4.35
N ALA A 80 25.00 -9.35 -4.40
CA ALA A 80 26.16 -9.63 -3.54
C ALA A 80 27.26 -8.54 -3.53
N ALA A 81 27.17 -7.56 -4.43
CA ALA A 81 28.14 -6.47 -4.57
C ALA A 81 27.72 -5.14 -3.92
N LEU A 82 26.46 -4.93 -3.50
CA LEU A 82 25.98 -3.59 -3.12
C LEU A 82 24.97 -3.59 -1.94
N PRO A 83 25.04 -2.60 -1.02
CA PRO A 83 24.13 -2.51 0.13
C PRO A 83 22.69 -2.21 -0.29
N GLN A 84 21.70 -2.90 0.29
CA GLN A 84 20.29 -2.54 0.14
C GLN A 84 19.94 -1.37 1.08
N LEU A 85 19.96 -0.14 0.57
CA LEU A 85 19.79 1.09 1.35
C LEU A 85 18.41 1.27 1.98
N GLY A 86 17.46 0.35 1.77
CA GLY A 86 16.12 0.38 2.34
C GLY A 86 15.66 -0.94 2.98
N ALA A 87 16.58 -1.85 3.34
CA ALA A 87 16.23 -3.17 3.88
C ALA A 87 15.32 -3.09 5.11
N PHE A 88 15.47 -2.07 5.95
CA PHE A 88 14.61 -1.82 7.13
C PHE A 88 13.14 -1.52 6.79
N THR A 89 12.82 -1.24 5.53
CA THR A 89 11.46 -1.03 5.04
C THR A 89 10.90 -2.25 4.28
N ALA A 90 11.64 -3.36 4.28
CA ALA A 90 11.46 -4.46 3.35
C ALA A 90 11.62 -5.82 4.06
N GLU A 91 10.59 -6.23 4.79
CA GLU A 91 10.55 -7.54 5.46
C GLU A 91 9.91 -8.62 4.54
N GLY A 92 10.25 -9.88 4.77
CA GLY A 92 9.64 -11.03 4.07
C GLY A 92 9.90 -11.10 2.56
N TYR A 93 9.01 -11.79 1.85
CA TYR A 93 9.09 -12.04 0.41
C TYR A 93 8.95 -10.78 -0.45
N SER A 94 9.44 -10.84 -1.68
CA SER A 94 9.55 -9.70 -2.60
C SER A 94 8.24 -9.39 -3.32
N PHE A 95 7.63 -10.38 -3.98
CA PHE A 95 6.41 -10.20 -4.77
C PHE A 95 5.13 -10.35 -3.94
N PRO A 96 4.10 -9.52 -4.14
CA PRO A 96 4.13 -8.22 -4.80
C PRO A 96 4.70 -7.13 -3.88
N SER A 97 5.10 -5.98 -4.43
CA SER A 97 5.61 -4.87 -3.61
C SER A 97 4.48 -4.17 -2.84
N GLY A 98 4.51 -4.26 -1.51
CA GLY A 98 3.54 -3.60 -0.63
C GLY A 98 3.55 -2.07 -0.74
N HIS A 99 4.74 -1.44 -0.79
CA HIS A 99 4.84 0.01 -1.00
C HIS A 99 4.21 0.45 -2.33
N ALA A 100 4.42 -0.32 -3.41
CA ALA A 100 3.80 -0.02 -4.70
C ALA A 100 2.28 -0.22 -4.66
N GLN A 101 1.80 -1.33 -4.08
CA GLN A 101 0.37 -1.63 -4.00
C GLN A 101 -0.39 -0.66 -3.08
N HIS A 102 0.08 -0.48 -1.85
CA HIS A 102 -0.58 0.34 -0.84
C HIS A 102 -0.57 1.82 -1.25
N SER A 103 0.51 2.31 -1.87
CA SER A 103 0.56 3.69 -2.37
C SER A 103 -0.48 3.94 -3.46
N VAL A 104 -0.70 3.02 -4.41
CA VAL A 104 -1.78 3.15 -5.41
C VAL A 104 -3.13 3.22 -4.72
N VAL A 105 -3.42 2.32 -3.78
CA VAL A 105 -4.71 2.32 -3.07
C VAL A 105 -4.92 3.61 -2.29
N PHE A 106 -3.92 4.02 -1.51
CA PHE A 106 -4.02 5.20 -0.64
C PHE A 106 -4.11 6.50 -1.43
N TRP A 107 -3.10 6.79 -2.26
CA TRP A 107 -3.04 8.05 -3.00
C TRP A 107 -4.06 8.10 -4.13
N GLY A 108 -4.38 6.96 -4.74
CA GLY A 108 -5.46 6.85 -5.73
C GLY A 108 -6.83 7.13 -5.11
N ALA A 109 -7.13 6.56 -3.94
CA ALA A 109 -8.38 6.86 -3.23
C ALA A 109 -8.48 8.34 -2.82
N LEU A 110 -7.37 8.96 -2.39
CA LEU A 110 -7.36 10.38 -2.08
C LEU A 110 -7.57 11.23 -3.35
N ALA A 111 -6.95 10.85 -4.47
CA ALA A 111 -7.13 11.52 -5.75
C ALA A 111 -8.60 11.49 -6.23
N LEU A 112 -9.35 10.41 -5.95
CA LEU A 112 -10.79 10.35 -6.27
C LEU A 112 -11.63 11.39 -5.50
N ARG A 113 -11.12 11.92 -4.38
CA ARG A 113 -11.81 12.95 -3.59
C ARG A 113 -11.50 14.37 -4.02
N LEU A 114 -10.44 14.58 -4.80
CA LEU A 114 -10.02 15.91 -5.22
C LEU A 114 -10.77 16.35 -6.49
N ARG A 115 -11.13 17.63 -6.54
CA ARG A 115 -11.73 18.24 -7.74
C ARG A 115 -10.69 18.81 -8.71
N SER A 116 -9.56 19.29 -8.19
CA SER A 116 -8.49 19.90 -9.00
C SER A 116 -7.75 18.85 -9.84
N PRO A 117 -7.75 18.95 -11.19
CA PRO A 117 -7.01 18.02 -12.05
C PRO A 117 -5.51 17.99 -11.75
N ALA A 118 -4.91 19.15 -11.47
CA ALA A 118 -3.49 19.26 -11.14
C ALA A 118 -3.16 18.54 -9.82
N ALA A 119 -3.99 18.71 -8.79
CA ALA A 119 -3.79 18.04 -7.52
C ALA A 119 -3.98 16.51 -7.64
N ARG A 120 -4.96 16.07 -8.44
CA ARG A 120 -5.15 14.65 -8.77
C ARG A 120 -3.93 14.06 -9.47
N ALA A 121 -3.41 14.75 -10.49
CA ALA A 121 -2.21 14.31 -11.20
C ALA A 121 -1.01 14.19 -10.24
N GLY A 122 -0.81 15.18 -9.37
CA GLY A 122 0.23 15.13 -8.34
C GLY A 122 0.13 13.89 -7.44
N LEU A 123 -1.06 13.57 -6.95
CA LEU A 123 -1.28 12.37 -6.14
C LEU A 123 -1.07 11.07 -6.93
N LEU A 124 -1.48 11.02 -8.19
CA LEU A 124 -1.30 9.84 -9.05
C LEU A 124 0.16 9.63 -9.48
N CYS A 125 1.00 10.67 -9.43
CA CYS A 125 2.45 10.54 -9.61
C CYS A 125 3.15 9.88 -8.42
N LEU A 126 2.61 10.00 -7.19
CA LEU A 126 3.27 9.47 -5.99
C LEU A 126 3.48 7.95 -6.04
N PRO A 127 2.50 7.11 -6.41
CA PRO A 127 2.72 5.67 -6.53
C PRO A 127 3.82 5.29 -7.54
N LEU A 128 3.98 6.08 -8.60
CA LEU A 128 5.04 5.85 -9.60
C LEU A 128 6.42 6.14 -9.00
N LEU A 129 6.55 7.27 -8.30
CA LEU A 129 7.79 7.65 -7.61
C LEU A 129 8.14 6.67 -6.48
N ILE A 130 7.15 6.25 -5.69
CA ILE A 130 7.31 5.28 -4.61
C ILE A 130 7.70 3.90 -5.18
N GLY A 131 7.07 3.44 -6.26
CA GLY A 131 7.44 2.18 -6.90
C GLY A 131 8.87 2.23 -7.45
N PHE A 132 9.23 3.32 -8.13
CA PHE A 132 10.59 3.52 -8.64
C PHE A 132 11.63 3.57 -7.50
N SER A 133 11.32 4.23 -6.37
CA SER A 133 12.23 4.27 -5.23
C SER A 133 12.54 2.87 -4.69
N ARG A 134 11.61 1.91 -4.79
CA ARG A 134 11.86 0.50 -4.40
C ARG A 134 12.90 -0.19 -5.28
N LEU A 135 12.91 0.15 -6.57
CA LEU A 135 13.91 -0.36 -7.52
C LEU A 135 15.28 0.29 -7.27
N TYR A 136 15.31 1.62 -7.11
CA TYR A 136 16.52 2.37 -6.79
C TYR A 136 17.19 1.88 -5.50
N LEU A 137 16.39 1.65 -4.45
CA LEU A 137 16.87 1.13 -3.16
C LEU A 137 17.26 -0.36 -3.21
N GLY A 138 16.97 -1.05 -4.31
CA GLY A 138 17.39 -2.42 -4.56
C GLY A 138 16.64 -3.47 -3.74
N VAL A 139 15.43 -3.17 -3.26
CA VAL A 139 14.66 -4.03 -2.35
C VAL A 139 13.55 -4.83 -3.05
N HIS A 140 13.29 -4.52 -4.33
CA HIS A 140 12.26 -5.17 -5.14
C HIS A 140 12.70 -5.34 -6.59
N TRP A 141 12.16 -6.37 -7.24
CA TRP A 141 12.22 -6.56 -8.67
C TRP A 141 11.24 -5.63 -9.40
N PRO A 142 11.49 -5.25 -10.67
CA PRO A 142 10.54 -4.51 -11.50
C PRO A 142 9.17 -5.19 -11.57
N THR A 143 9.13 -6.52 -11.66
CA THR A 143 7.90 -7.32 -11.64
C THR A 143 7.14 -7.22 -10.32
N ASP A 144 7.82 -7.12 -9.17
CA ASP A 144 7.17 -6.90 -7.87
C ASP A 144 6.40 -5.57 -7.84
N VAL A 145 7.03 -4.52 -8.39
CA VAL A 145 6.47 -3.17 -8.44
C VAL A 145 5.30 -3.12 -9.41
N LEU A 146 5.45 -3.71 -10.59
CA LEU A 146 4.37 -3.82 -11.57
C LEU A 146 3.18 -4.60 -11.01
N GLY A 147 3.41 -5.76 -10.38
CA GLY A 147 2.37 -6.55 -9.74
C GLY A 147 1.66 -5.76 -8.64
N GLY A 148 2.41 -5.03 -7.81
CA GLY A 148 1.85 -4.15 -6.79
C GLY A 148 0.96 -3.05 -7.38
N TRP A 149 1.42 -2.35 -8.42
CA TRP A 149 0.62 -1.31 -9.08
C TRP A 149 -0.66 -1.86 -9.70
N LEU A 150 -0.61 -3.01 -10.38
CA LEU A 150 -1.78 -3.63 -11.01
C LEU A 150 -2.81 -4.06 -9.95
N LEU A 151 -2.37 -4.70 -8.88
CA LEU A 151 -3.25 -5.08 -7.76
C LEU A 151 -3.88 -3.85 -7.11
N GLY A 152 -3.08 -2.81 -6.84
CA GLY A 152 -3.56 -1.57 -6.27
C GLY A 152 -4.58 -0.88 -7.18
N ALA A 153 -4.33 -0.82 -8.49
CA ALA A 153 -5.24 -0.21 -9.45
C ALA A 153 -6.58 -0.95 -9.53
N ALA A 154 -6.56 -2.29 -9.50
CA ALA A 154 -7.76 -3.11 -9.44
C ALA A 154 -8.60 -2.81 -8.17
N LEU A 155 -7.95 -2.66 -7.02
CA LEU A 155 -8.62 -2.32 -5.77
C LEU A 155 -9.17 -0.89 -5.75
N VAL A 156 -8.47 0.08 -6.34
CA VAL A 156 -9.00 1.45 -6.50
C VAL A 156 -10.21 1.46 -7.44
N ALA A 157 -10.19 0.67 -8.51
CA ALA A 157 -11.34 0.52 -9.39
C ALA A 157 -12.54 -0.09 -8.64
N ALA A 158 -12.31 -1.13 -7.83
CA ALA A 158 -13.33 -1.73 -6.98
C ALA A 158 -13.92 -0.71 -5.98
N LEU A 159 -13.07 0.10 -5.33
CA LEU A 159 -13.48 1.19 -4.45
C LEU A 159 -14.38 2.19 -5.21
N ALA A 160 -13.95 2.64 -6.39
CA ALA A 160 -14.69 3.62 -7.19
C ALA A 160 -16.05 3.08 -7.69
N ILE A 161 -16.14 1.79 -7.98
CA ILE A 161 -17.40 1.11 -8.35
C ILE A 161 -18.31 0.99 -7.13
N GLY A 162 -17.77 0.52 -5.99
CA GLY A 162 -18.51 0.40 -4.73
C GLY A 162 -19.12 1.71 -4.27
N GLU A 163 -18.37 2.82 -4.35
CA GLU A 163 -18.88 4.15 -4.02
C GLU A 163 -20.04 4.63 -4.91
N ARG A 164 -20.18 4.10 -6.13
CA ARG A 164 -21.24 4.46 -7.09
C ARG A 164 -22.47 3.58 -6.98
N CYS A 165 -22.31 2.29 -6.72
CA CYS A 165 -23.41 1.33 -6.70
C CYS A 165 -24.38 1.52 -5.53
N GLY A 166 -24.03 2.31 -4.51
CA GLY A 166 -25.00 2.71 -3.48
C GLY A 166 -25.44 1.59 -2.54
N SER A 167 -24.99 0.35 -2.74
CA SER A 167 -25.35 -0.89 -2.02
C SER A 167 -25.01 -0.90 -0.51
N ASP A 168 -24.34 0.13 -0.01
CA ASP A 168 -23.68 0.12 1.31
C ASP A 168 -24.60 0.51 2.49
N ALA A 169 -25.90 0.71 2.31
CA ALA A 169 -26.78 1.04 3.44
C ALA A 169 -26.80 -0.08 4.49
N ALA A 170 -26.89 -1.33 4.06
CA ALA A 170 -26.82 -2.51 4.94
C ALA A 170 -25.42 -2.76 5.51
N LEU A 171 -24.36 -2.52 4.72
CA LEU A 171 -22.96 -2.65 5.16
C LEU A 171 -22.60 -1.64 6.26
N LEU A 172 -23.06 -0.39 6.13
CA LEU A 172 -22.84 0.65 7.15
C LEU A 172 -23.67 0.42 8.41
N GLN A 173 -24.87 -0.17 8.28
CA GLN A 173 -25.73 -0.48 9.41
C GLN A 173 -25.07 -1.47 10.38
N ASN A 174 -24.22 -2.37 9.88
CA ASN A 174 -23.40 -3.28 10.69
C ASN A 174 -21.89 -3.05 10.55
N ARG A 175 -21.46 -1.78 10.45
CA ARG A 175 -20.04 -1.43 10.26
C ARG A 175 -19.12 -2.01 11.34
N GLY A 176 -19.60 -2.13 12.58
CA GLY A 176 -18.87 -2.74 13.70
C GLY A 176 -18.63 -4.23 13.47
N GLY A 177 -19.67 -4.98 13.09
CA GLY A 177 -19.57 -6.40 12.78
C GLY A 177 -18.64 -6.68 11.60
N TRP A 178 -18.71 -5.89 10.54
CA TRP A 178 -17.80 -6.03 9.39
C TRP A 178 -16.35 -5.71 9.74
N SER A 179 -16.11 -4.66 10.52
CA SER A 179 -14.76 -4.32 10.98
C SER A 179 -14.16 -5.41 11.86
N LEU A 180 -14.97 -6.02 12.73
CA LEU A 180 -14.57 -7.18 13.55
C LEU A 180 -14.30 -8.42 12.70
N ALA A 181 -15.16 -8.72 11.72
CA ALA A 181 -14.98 -9.87 10.84
C ALA A 181 -13.70 -9.75 10.00
N VAL A 182 -13.44 -8.56 9.42
CA VAL A 182 -12.20 -8.30 8.69
C VAL A 182 -11.01 -8.44 9.64
N ALA A 183 -11.03 -7.80 10.81
CA ALA A 183 -9.94 -7.92 11.79
C ALA A 183 -9.66 -9.38 12.20
N ALA A 184 -10.70 -10.19 12.39
CA ALA A 184 -10.55 -11.61 12.72
C ALA A 184 -9.92 -12.40 11.57
N VAL A 185 -10.34 -12.17 10.33
CA VAL A 185 -9.75 -12.81 9.14
C VAL A 185 -8.28 -12.41 9.00
N LEU A 186 -7.96 -11.12 9.14
CA LEU A 186 -6.59 -10.61 9.09
C LEU A 186 -5.69 -11.31 10.12
N ALA A 187 -6.13 -11.33 11.37
CA ALA A 187 -5.36 -11.91 12.48
C ALA A 187 -5.19 -13.43 12.36
N ALA A 188 -6.18 -14.15 11.80
CA ALA A 188 -6.13 -15.61 11.69
C ALA A 188 -5.30 -16.13 10.51
N SER A 189 -5.09 -15.31 9.46
CA SER A 189 -4.49 -15.76 8.20
C SER A 189 -3.10 -15.19 7.91
N SER A 190 -2.66 -14.16 8.62
CA SER A 190 -1.29 -13.67 8.55
C SER A 190 -0.79 -13.20 9.92
N PRO A 191 0.22 -13.85 10.53
CA PRO A 191 0.81 -13.39 11.79
C PRO A 191 1.80 -12.23 11.60
N SER A 192 1.72 -11.46 10.51
CA SER A 192 2.63 -10.34 10.28
C SER A 192 2.27 -9.12 11.14
N ARG A 193 3.28 -8.34 11.54
CA ARG A 193 3.09 -7.11 12.35
C ARG A 193 2.09 -6.16 11.70
N THR A 194 2.12 -6.03 10.38
CA THR A 194 1.20 -5.16 9.64
C THR A 194 -0.24 -5.66 9.70
N ALA A 195 -0.47 -6.98 9.61
CA ALA A 195 -1.80 -7.56 9.78
C ALA A 195 -2.34 -7.35 11.21
N LEU A 196 -1.50 -7.43 12.24
CA LEU A 196 -1.87 -7.14 13.62
C LEU A 196 -2.21 -5.66 13.84
N VAL A 197 -1.41 -4.74 13.31
CA VAL A 197 -1.67 -3.29 13.41
C VAL A 197 -2.93 -2.91 12.64
N ALA A 198 -3.14 -3.47 11.45
CA ALA A 198 -4.37 -3.32 10.66
C ALA A 198 -5.61 -3.84 11.42
N SER A 199 -5.48 -4.99 12.07
CA SER A 199 -6.54 -5.58 12.91
C SER A 199 -6.84 -4.70 14.12
N ALA A 200 -5.82 -4.17 14.80
CA ALA A 200 -5.99 -3.25 15.93
C ALA A 200 -6.64 -1.93 15.51
N ALA A 201 -6.28 -1.38 14.35
CA ALA A 201 -6.91 -0.18 13.79
C ALA A 201 -8.40 -0.39 13.48
N LEU A 202 -8.78 -1.57 12.97
CA LEU A 202 -10.18 -1.93 12.75
C LEU A 202 -10.96 -2.13 14.04
N LEU A 203 -10.36 -2.75 15.05
CA LEU A 203 -10.97 -2.86 16.38
C LEU A 203 -11.24 -1.47 16.96
N GLY A 204 -10.27 -0.55 16.84
CA GLY A 204 -10.46 0.86 17.23
C GLY A 204 -11.58 1.55 16.44
N ALA A 205 -11.66 1.34 15.12
CA ALA A 205 -12.73 1.90 14.28
C ALA A 205 -14.12 1.28 14.56
N ALA A 206 -14.16 0.01 14.98
CA ALA A 206 -15.37 -0.71 15.36
C ALA A 206 -15.90 -0.24 16.73
N LEU A 207 -15.00 0.07 17.66
CA LEU A 207 -15.31 0.47 19.04
C LEU A 207 -15.51 1.99 19.20
N GLY A 208 -14.87 2.81 18.36
CA GLY A 208 -14.70 4.26 18.59
C GLY A 208 -15.70 5.20 17.91
N ILE A 209 -16.76 4.71 17.27
CA ILE A 209 -17.81 5.56 16.68
C ILE A 209 -19.18 4.93 16.98
N ALA A 210 -19.53 4.86 18.27
CA ALA A 210 -20.91 4.79 18.75
C ALA A 210 -21.32 6.20 19.21
#